data_AF-A0A4U6CJ75-F1
#
_entry.id   AF-A0A4U6CJ75-F1
#
_cell.length_a   1.000
_cell.length_b   1.000
_cell.length_c   1.000
_cell.angle_alpha   90.00
_cell.angle_beta   90.00
_cell.angle_gamma   90.00
#
_symmetry.space_group_name_H-M   'P 1'
#
loop_
_entity.id
_entity.type
_entity.pdbx_description
1 polymer ?
#
loop_
_entity_poly.entity_id
_entity_poly.type
_entity_poly.pdbx_seq_one_letter_code
_entity_poly.pdbx_strand_id
1 'polypeptide(L)'
;MRSYIEQRAMLARMEAARAETERHLAIVERQIAARAERMTVTSQAKSRQSRHRRSNSMWTTADERIYQENLAAIRFERRSEIEALARKLARQTGAIAAFRVRHRINEPEREAVS
;
A
#
# COMPACT_ATOMS: atom_id res chain seq x y z
N MET A 1 -2.30 35.62 -13.98
CA MET A 1 -2.53 34.25 -14.51
C MET A 1 -1.19 33.53 -14.41
N ARG A 2 -1.09 32.36 -13.74
CA ARG A 2 0.21 31.65 -13.62
C ARG A 2 0.76 31.33 -15.01
N SER A 3 2.07 31.45 -15.20
CA SER A 3 2.73 31.06 -16.45
C SER A 3 2.56 29.56 -16.71
N TYR A 4 2.61 29.12 -17.96
CA TYR A 4 2.52 27.70 -18.34
C TYR A 4 3.54 26.83 -17.56
N ILE A 5 4.78 27.32 -17.41
CA ILE A 5 5.83 26.64 -16.63
C ILE A 5 5.43 26.50 -15.15
N GLU A 6 4.86 27.53 -14.55
CA GLU A 6 4.40 27.48 -13.15
C GLU A 6 3.24 26.50 -12.98
N GLN A 7 2.35 26.41 -13.98
CA GLN A 7 1.24 25.46 -13.97
C GLN A 7 1.75 24.01 -14.06
N ARG A 8 2.69 23.72 -14.97
CA ARG A 8 3.36 22.41 -15.10
C ARG A 8 4.11 22.03 -13.82
N ALA A 9 4.87 22.97 -13.24
CA ALA A 9 5.59 22.73 -12.00
C ALA A 9 4.64 22.45 -10.83
N MET A 10 3.47 23.12 -10.77
CA MET A 10 2.45 22.84 -9.77
C MET A 10 1.85 21.44 -9.96
N LEU A 11 1.50 21.08 -11.19
CA LEU A 11 0.96 19.76 -11.51
C LEU A 11 1.92 18.64 -11.08
N ALA A 12 3.20 18.77 -11.43
CA ALA A 12 4.24 17.81 -11.05
C ALA A 12 4.35 17.64 -9.51
N ARG A 13 4.22 18.73 -8.74
CA ARG A 13 4.20 18.64 -7.26
C ARG A 13 2.96 17.92 -6.74
N MET A 14 1.80 18.15 -7.34
CA MET A 14 0.56 17.46 -6.97
C MET A 14 0.67 15.95 -7.24
N GLU A 15 1.22 15.58 -8.39
CA GLU A 15 1.47 14.19 -8.79
C GLU A 15 2.50 13.52 -7.87
N ALA A 16 3.58 14.21 -7.53
CA ALA A 16 4.58 13.73 -6.57
C ALA A 16 3.96 13.48 -5.18
N ALA A 17 3.12 14.40 -4.68
CA ALA A 17 2.43 14.25 -3.40
C ALA A 17 1.41 13.09 -3.40
N ARG A 18 0.78 12.81 -4.55
CA ARG A 18 -0.05 11.61 -4.73
C ARG A 18 0.81 10.35 -4.68
N ALA A 19 1.89 10.28 -5.46
CA ALA A 19 2.79 9.14 -5.52
C ALA A 19 3.45 8.84 -4.16
N GLU A 20 3.72 9.87 -3.35
CA GLU A 20 4.18 9.69 -1.96
C GLU A 20 3.11 9.03 -1.09
N THR A 21 1.84 9.45 -1.23
CA THR A 21 0.72 8.86 -0.48
C THR A 21 0.48 7.41 -0.90
N GLU A 22 0.63 7.08 -2.19
CA GLU A 22 0.56 5.70 -2.70
C GLU A 22 1.71 4.84 -2.16
N ARG A 23 2.93 5.37 -2.16
CA ARG A 23 4.09 4.72 -1.55
C ARG A 23 3.88 4.45 -0.06
N HIS A 24 3.32 5.42 0.67
CA HIS A 24 3.02 5.25 2.08
C HIS A 24 2.01 4.11 2.29
N LEU A 25 0.91 4.08 1.53
CA LEU A 25 -0.06 2.99 1.59
C LEU A 25 0.59 1.62 1.29
N ALA A 26 1.47 1.55 0.28
CA ALA A 26 2.18 0.32 -0.05
C ALA A 26 3.14 -0.14 1.07
N ILE A 27 3.79 0.80 1.76
CA ILE A 27 4.64 0.50 2.93
C ILE A 27 3.80 -0.05 4.07
N VAL A 28 2.65 0.57 4.37
CA VAL A 28 1.70 0.10 5.39
C VAL A 28 1.30 -1.34 5.10
N GLU A 29 0.88 -1.64 3.87
CA GLU A 29 0.47 -2.98 3.46
C GLU A 29 1.58 -4.02 3.58
N ARG A 30 2.81 -3.68 3.17
CA ARG A 30 3.98 -4.56 3.33
C ARG A 30 4.31 -4.81 4.81
N GLN A 31 4.18 -3.80 5.67
CA GLN A 31 4.41 -3.95 7.11
C GLN A 31 3.38 -4.87 7.75
N ILE A 32 2.11 -4.79 7.34
CA ILE A 32 1.05 -5.68 7.82
C ILE A 32 1.38 -7.13 7.43
N ALA A 33 1.69 -7.39 6.15
CA ALA A 33 2.03 -8.72 5.67
C ALA A 33 3.28 -9.29 6.39
N ALA A 34 4.36 -8.52 6.47
CA ALA A 34 5.59 -8.96 7.15
C ALA A 34 5.37 -9.25 8.65
N ARG A 35 4.49 -8.48 9.31
CA ARG A 35 4.16 -8.74 10.72
C ARG A 35 3.30 -10.00 10.88
N ALA A 36 2.30 -10.20 10.03
CA ALA A 36 1.49 -11.42 10.03
C ALA A 36 2.34 -12.67 9.77
N GLU A 37 3.28 -12.59 8.83
CA GLU A 37 4.24 -13.67 8.54
C GLU A 37 5.10 -14.01 9.76
N ARG A 38 5.74 -13.00 10.39
CA ARG A 38 6.56 -13.22 11.61
C ARG A 38 5.79 -13.85 12.75
N MET A 39 4.53 -13.45 12.95
CA MET A 39 3.66 -14.05 13.98
C MET A 39 3.37 -15.51 13.68
N THR A 40 3.12 -15.84 12.41
CA THR A 40 2.85 -17.21 11.96
C THR A 40 4.08 -18.11 12.11
N VAL A 41 5.24 -17.64 11.67
CA VAL A 41 6.53 -18.35 11.81
C VAL A 41 6.86 -18.61 13.28
N THR A 42 6.63 -17.63 14.16
CA THR A 42 6.88 -17.79 15.61
C THR A 42 5.92 -18.82 16.23
N SER A 43 4.64 -18.80 15.83
CA SER A 43 3.65 -19.80 16.26
C SER A 43 4.04 -21.21 15.81
N GLN A 44 4.46 -21.34 14.55
CA GLN A 44 5.00 -22.60 14.00
C GLN A 44 6.22 -23.10 14.77
N ALA A 45 7.19 -22.23 15.05
CA ALA A 45 8.42 -22.61 15.74
C ALA A 45 8.11 -23.20 17.14
N LYS A 46 7.23 -22.56 17.90
CA LYS A 46 6.75 -23.06 19.21
C LYS A 46 6.04 -24.41 19.09
N SER A 47 5.14 -24.54 18.11
CA SER A 47 4.40 -25.77 17.83
C SER A 47 5.34 -26.95 17.51
N ARG A 48 6.38 -26.73 16.70
CA ARG A 48 7.35 -27.77 16.33
C ARG A 48 8.27 -28.16 17.49
N GLN A 49 8.66 -27.22 18.34
CA GLN A 49 9.42 -27.51 19.57
C GLN A 49 8.62 -28.39 20.53
N SER A 50 7.33 -28.12 20.69
CA SER A 50 6.44 -28.92 21.54
C SER A 50 6.19 -30.34 20.96
N ARG A 51 6.16 -30.49 19.63
CA ARG A 51 5.74 -31.74 18.98
C ARG A 51 6.87 -32.71 18.59
N HIS A 52 8.11 -32.46 19.04
CA HIS A 52 9.30 -33.32 18.86
C HIS A 52 9.38 -34.08 17.51
N ARG A 53 10.00 -33.44 16.51
CA ARG A 53 10.85 -34.10 15.49
C ARG A 53 10.20 -34.88 14.31
N ARG A 54 9.01 -34.55 13.80
CA ARG A 54 8.43 -35.34 12.68
C ARG A 54 7.81 -34.66 11.46
N SER A 55 7.89 -33.34 11.30
CA SER A 55 7.47 -32.74 10.04
C SER A 55 8.48 -31.71 9.60
N ASN A 56 9.10 -31.96 8.46
CA ASN A 56 9.93 -31.04 7.70
C ASN A 56 9.09 -30.26 6.68
N SER A 57 7.76 -30.24 6.86
CA SER A 57 6.88 -29.68 5.84
C SER A 57 6.92 -28.16 5.84
N MET A 58 7.00 -27.66 4.61
CA MET A 58 6.79 -26.29 4.16
C MET A 58 5.45 -25.75 4.70
N TRP A 59 5.23 -24.44 4.57
CA TRP A 59 3.99 -23.74 4.91
C TRP A 59 2.73 -24.60 4.73
N THR A 60 2.05 -24.94 5.83
CA THR A 60 0.88 -25.83 5.81
C THR A 60 -0.41 -25.04 5.71
N THR A 61 -1.53 -25.69 5.37
CA THR A 61 -2.86 -25.06 5.37
C THR A 61 -3.25 -24.49 6.74
N ALA A 62 -2.79 -25.11 7.84
CA ALA A 62 -3.01 -24.56 9.18
C ALA A 62 -2.22 -23.26 9.41
N ASP A 63 -1.01 -23.17 8.85
CA ASP A 63 -0.18 -21.96 8.92
C ASP A 63 -0.77 -20.84 8.06
N GLU A 64 -1.26 -21.17 6.87
CA GLU A 64 -2.00 -20.23 6.01
C GLU A 64 -3.19 -19.64 6.76
N ARG A 65 -3.98 -20.47 7.45
CA ARG A 65 -5.12 -19.99 8.23
C ARG A 65 -4.69 -19.01 9.33
N ILE A 66 -3.67 -19.37 10.10
CA ILE A 66 -3.13 -18.50 11.18
C ILE A 66 -2.59 -17.19 10.58
N TYR A 67 -1.93 -17.26 9.44
CA TYR A 67 -1.45 -16.08 8.72
C TYR A 67 -2.60 -15.17 8.29
N GLN A 68 -3.65 -15.71 7.68
CA GLN A 68 -4.82 -14.92 7.27
C GLN A 68 -5.56 -14.31 8.48
N GLU A 69 -5.67 -15.04 9.60
CA GLU A 69 -6.23 -14.53 10.85
C GLU A 69 -5.39 -13.36 11.41
N ASN A 70 -4.05 -13.51 11.44
CA ASN A 70 -3.14 -12.44 11.86
C ASN A 70 -3.19 -11.23 10.91
N LEU A 71 -3.25 -11.48 9.59
CA LEU A 71 -3.35 -10.44 8.57
C LEU A 71 -4.63 -9.63 8.75
N ALA A 72 -5.76 -10.30 8.97
CA ALA A 72 -7.05 -9.68 9.21
C ALA A 72 -7.04 -8.84 10.50
N ALA A 73 -6.48 -9.38 11.60
CA ALA A 73 -6.36 -8.68 12.87
C ALA A 73 -5.53 -7.38 12.73
N ILE A 74 -4.34 -7.46 12.14
CA ILE A 74 -3.46 -6.29 11.97
C ILE A 74 -4.09 -5.28 10.99
N ARG A 75 -4.74 -5.73 9.92
CA ARG A 75 -5.48 -4.85 9.01
C ARG A 75 -6.62 -4.13 9.73
N PHE A 76 -7.32 -4.81 10.63
CA PHE A 76 -8.38 -4.21 11.43
C PHE A 76 -7.82 -3.12 12.36
N GLU A 77 -6.70 -3.39 13.05
CA GLU A 77 -6.02 -2.40 13.90
C GLU A 77 -5.59 -1.16 13.11
N ARG A 78 -5.10 -1.33 11.86
CA ARG A 78 -4.65 -0.23 10.99
C ARG A 78 -5.72 0.31 10.05
N ARG A 79 -6.98 -0.10 10.22
CA ARG A 79 -8.06 0.24 9.28
C ARG A 79 -8.25 1.74 9.12
N SER A 80 -8.24 2.49 10.23
CA SER A 80 -8.44 3.95 10.22
C SER A 80 -7.34 4.67 9.43
N GLU A 81 -6.10 4.22 9.54
CA GLU A 81 -4.95 4.75 8.80
C GLU A 81 -5.07 4.45 7.30
N ILE A 82 -5.36 3.19 6.94
CA ILE A 82 -5.58 2.77 5.55
C ILE A 82 -6.70 3.59 4.91
N GLU A 83 -7.84 3.72 5.60
CA GLU A 83 -8.97 4.50 5.11
C GLU A 83 -8.63 6.00 4.98
N ALA A 84 -7.86 6.56 5.91
CA ALA A 84 -7.41 7.95 5.82
C ALA A 84 -6.52 8.19 4.60
N LEU A 85 -5.57 7.29 4.32
CA LEU A 85 -4.73 7.33 3.13
C LEU A 85 -5.54 7.16 1.84
N ALA A 86 -6.47 6.21 1.82
CA ALA A 86 -7.36 6.00 0.67
C ALA A 86 -8.22 7.25 0.36
N ARG A 87 -8.82 7.87 1.39
CA ARG A 87 -9.56 9.13 1.23
C ARG A 87 -8.67 10.27 0.76
N LYS A 88 -7.42 10.34 1.24
CA LYS A 88 -6.44 11.35 0.79
C LYS A 88 -6.10 11.16 -0.69
N LEU A 89 -5.89 9.93 -1.13
CA LEU A 89 -5.65 9.61 -2.55
C LEU A 89 -6.83 10.04 -3.43
N ALA A 90 -8.06 9.71 -3.03
CA ALA A 90 -9.25 10.14 -3.77
C ALA A 90 -9.31 11.67 -3.94
N ARG A 91 -9.03 12.43 -2.87
CA ARG A 91 -8.97 13.90 -2.92
C ARG A 91 -7.84 14.41 -3.82
N GLN A 92 -6.66 13.81 -3.76
CA GLN A 92 -5.52 14.19 -4.61
C GLN A 92 -5.83 13.92 -6.09
N THR A 93 -6.40 12.77 -6.42
CA THR A 93 -6.83 12.42 -7.78
C THR A 93 -7.86 13.42 -8.30
N GLY A 94 -8.87 13.76 -7.49
CA GLY A 94 -9.87 14.78 -7.86
C GLY A 94 -9.25 16.16 -8.07
N ALA A 95 -8.33 16.58 -7.20
CA ALA A 95 -7.64 17.85 -7.32
C ALA A 95 -6.76 17.92 -8.57
N ILE A 96 -6.01 16.85 -8.89
CA ILE A 96 -5.19 16.75 -10.11
C ILE A 96 -6.08 16.83 -11.35
N ALA A 97 -7.19 16.09 -11.39
CA ALA A 97 -8.12 16.11 -12.51
C ALA A 97 -8.72 17.51 -12.71
N ALA A 98 -9.21 18.15 -11.64
CA ALA A 98 -9.73 19.51 -11.69
C ALA A 98 -8.68 20.54 -12.14
N PHE A 99 -7.43 20.38 -11.69
CA PHE A 99 -6.31 21.24 -12.10
C PHE A 99 -6.02 21.12 -13.59
N ARG A 100 -5.94 19.89 -14.12
CA ARG A 100 -5.74 19.62 -15.55
C ARG A 100 -6.84 20.25 -16.40
N VAL A 101 -8.11 20.08 -16.02
CA VAL A 101 -9.26 20.70 -16.71
C VAL A 101 -9.16 22.23 -16.70
N ARG A 102 -8.91 22.83 -15.52
CA ARG A 102 -8.83 24.30 -15.37
C ARG A 102 -7.74 24.93 -16.23
N HIS A 103 -6.60 24.26 -16.34
CA HIS A 103 -5.43 24.77 -17.05
C HIS A 103 -5.30 24.22 -18.49
N ARG A 104 -6.27 23.41 -18.95
CA ARG A 104 -6.24 22.71 -20.24
C ARG A 104 -4.95 21.90 -20.45
N ILE A 105 -4.37 21.42 -19.36
CA ILE A 105 -3.20 20.53 -19.38
C ILE A 105 -3.75 19.12 -19.55
N ASN A 106 -4.12 18.79 -20.79
CA ASN A 106 -4.37 17.42 -21.19
C ASN A 106 -3.04 16.86 -21.67
N GLU A 107 -2.36 16.10 -20.82
CA GLU A 107 -1.28 15.23 -21.28
C GLU A 107 -1.64 13.81 -20.87
N PRO A 108 -1.96 12.92 -21.83
CA PRO A 108 -1.94 11.50 -21.55
C PRO A 108 -0.47 11.12 -21.34
N GLU A 109 -0.10 10.66 -20.14
CA GLU A 109 1.17 9.95 -19.95
C GLU A 109 1.12 8.61 -20.69
N ARG A 110 1.23 8.62 -22.01
CA ARG A 110 1.49 7.43 -22.83
C ARG A 110 2.19 7.84 -24.12
N GLU A 111 3.49 8.06 -24.03
CA GLU A 111 4.44 7.82 -25.12
C GLU A 111 5.87 7.97 -24.59
N ALA A 112 6.35 6.92 -23.94
CA ALA A 112 7.78 6.64 -23.79
C ALA A 112 7.93 5.11 -23.72
N VAL A 113 7.51 4.45 -24.80
CA VAL A 113 8.03 3.13 -25.17
C VAL A 113 8.84 3.37 -26.43
N SER A 114 10.16 3.31 -26.28
CA SER A 114 11.13 3.06 -27.35
C SER A 114 12.21 2.16 -26.77
#